data_AF-A0A369XFQ0-F1
#
_entry.id   AF-A0A369XFQ0-F1
#
_cell.length_a   1.000
_cell.length_b   1.000
_cell.length_c   1.000
_cell.angle_alpha   90.00
_cell.angle_beta   90.00
_cell.angle_gamma   90.00
#
_symmetry.space_group_name_H-M   'P 1'
#
loop_
_entity.id
_entity.type
_entity.pdbx_description
1 polymer ?
#
loop_
_entity_poly.entity_id
_entity_poly.type
_entity_poly.pdbx_seq_one_letter_code
_entity_poly.pdbx_strand_id
1 'polypeptide(L)'
;MGKFLLSLAIAAAPSLSNAIEEPSYEIERKIGEVEIRRYAPYVVAEVIINTPAEDAGSEAFPILAGYIFGKNKGSTKFAMTAPVTQAPEPMRLEMTAPVTQAAAPGGYRVQFVLPSEVTLDMAPEPDDARVHLREVPASTVAVIRYSGFWTQANYDEHLAELETALHTADVSSLGEPVLARYNPPFMPWFLRRNEIWLKLK
;
A
#
# COMPACT_ATOMS: atom_id res chain seq x y z
N MET A 1 14.97 -50.37 -38.57
CA MET A 1 15.74 -49.13 -38.35
C MET A 1 14.81 -47.97 -38.66
N GLY A 2 14.45 -47.13 -37.68
CA GLY A 2 13.55 -45.99 -37.90
C GLY A 2 12.79 -45.61 -36.64
N LYS A 3 13.45 -44.92 -35.69
CA LYS A 3 12.78 -44.29 -34.54
C LYS A 3 12.37 -42.88 -34.97
N PHE A 4 11.07 -42.60 -34.96
CA PHE A 4 10.52 -41.25 -35.06
C PHE A 4 10.91 -40.45 -33.80
N LEU A 5 11.59 -39.33 -33.97
CA LEU A 5 11.82 -38.34 -32.92
C LEU A 5 10.66 -37.34 -32.95
N LEU A 6 9.88 -37.32 -31.88
CA LEU A 6 8.83 -36.32 -31.66
C LEU A 6 9.49 -35.11 -30.97
N SER A 7 9.67 -34.02 -31.71
CA SER A 7 10.18 -32.75 -31.17
C SER A 7 9.10 -32.08 -30.35
N LEU A 8 9.31 -31.97 -29.02
CA LEU A 8 8.46 -31.19 -28.13
C LEU A 8 8.85 -29.72 -28.24
N ALA A 9 8.04 -28.91 -28.93
CA ALA A 9 8.19 -27.46 -28.93
C ALA A 9 7.70 -26.91 -27.57
N ILE A 10 8.63 -26.39 -26.76
CA ILE A 10 8.29 -25.63 -25.56
C ILE A 10 7.86 -24.23 -26.02
N ALA A 11 6.56 -23.99 -26.05
CA ALA A 11 6.02 -22.64 -26.18
C ALA A 11 6.25 -21.92 -24.84
N ALA A 12 7.18 -20.97 -24.81
CA ALA A 12 7.30 -20.02 -23.71
C ALA A 12 6.07 -19.10 -23.74
N ALA A 13 5.12 -19.35 -22.84
CA ALA A 13 4.06 -18.39 -22.57
C ALA A 13 4.67 -17.17 -21.86
N PRO A 14 4.43 -15.93 -22.33
CA PRO A 14 4.86 -14.76 -21.60
C PRO A 14 4.14 -14.73 -20.25
N SER A 15 4.90 -14.60 -19.16
CA SER A 15 4.38 -14.43 -17.81
C SER A 15 3.62 -13.10 -17.72
N LEU A 16 2.29 -13.13 -17.81
CA LEU A 16 1.44 -12.02 -17.42
C LEU A 16 1.34 -11.99 -15.89
N SER A 17 2.29 -11.36 -15.23
CA SER A 17 2.24 -11.06 -13.80
C SER A 17 2.73 -9.63 -13.58
N ASN A 18 1.93 -8.64 -13.96
CA ASN A 18 2.04 -7.33 -13.34
C ASN A 18 1.37 -7.43 -11.96
N ALA A 19 2.07 -8.04 -11.00
CA ALA A 19 1.70 -7.90 -9.60
C ALA A 19 1.82 -6.41 -9.26
N ILE A 20 0.78 -5.85 -8.63
CA ILE A 20 0.86 -4.49 -8.07
C ILE A 20 1.94 -4.52 -6.99
N GLU A 21 2.87 -3.57 -7.05
CA GLU A 21 3.98 -3.49 -6.09
C GLU A 21 3.46 -3.26 -4.67
N GLU A 22 4.07 -3.91 -3.68
CA GLU A 22 3.74 -3.78 -2.26
C GLU A 22 5.01 -3.45 -1.45
N PRO A 23 4.92 -2.69 -0.34
CA PRO A 23 6.08 -2.42 0.51
C PRO A 23 6.67 -3.73 1.06
N SER A 24 8.00 -3.84 0.98
CA SER A 24 8.73 -5.04 1.39
C SER A 24 8.63 -5.29 2.89
N TYR A 25 8.39 -6.56 3.25
CA TYR A 25 8.39 -7.01 4.63
C TYR A 25 8.90 -8.44 4.78
N GLU A 26 9.32 -8.76 6.00
CA GLU A 26 9.62 -10.12 6.44
C GLU A 26 8.62 -10.55 7.51
N ILE A 27 8.21 -11.82 7.50
CA ILE A 27 7.36 -12.37 8.57
C ILE A 27 8.30 -12.85 9.68
N GLU A 28 8.32 -12.15 10.81
CA GLU A 28 9.13 -12.51 11.99
C GLU A 28 8.47 -13.63 12.81
N ARG A 29 7.13 -13.64 12.89
CA ARG A 29 6.38 -14.59 13.70
C ARG A 29 4.94 -14.75 13.21
N LYS A 30 4.32 -15.90 13.49
CA LYS A 30 2.85 -16.10 13.37
C LYS A 30 2.21 -16.44 14.72
N ILE A 31 1.00 -15.94 14.94
CA ILE A 31 0.17 -16.18 16.13
C ILE A 31 -1.24 -16.55 15.62
N GLY A 32 -1.48 -17.84 15.38
CA GLY A 32 -2.67 -18.26 14.64
C GLY A 32 -2.69 -17.64 13.24
N GLU A 33 -3.78 -16.93 12.92
CA GLU A 33 -3.97 -16.21 11.65
C GLU A 33 -3.27 -14.84 11.61
N VAL A 34 -2.72 -14.37 12.72
CA VAL A 34 -2.00 -13.09 12.81
C VAL A 34 -0.54 -13.27 12.42
N GLU A 35 -0.04 -12.39 11.56
CA GLU A 35 1.37 -12.31 11.18
C GLU A 35 2.04 -11.10 11.83
N ILE A 36 3.19 -11.30 12.46
CA ILE A 36 4.07 -10.22 12.89
C ILE A 36 5.06 -9.98 11.75
N ARG A 37 4.94 -8.81 11.12
CA ARG A 37 5.72 -8.43 9.94
C ARG A 37 6.65 -7.28 10.27
N ARG A 38 7.90 -7.37 9.82
CA ARG A 38 8.87 -6.27 9.83
C ARG A 38 8.90 -5.62 8.46
N TYR A 39 8.36 -4.40 8.36
CA TYR A 39 8.44 -3.61 7.14
C TYR A 39 9.76 -2.85 7.06
N ALA A 40 10.35 -2.83 5.86
CA ALA A 40 11.40 -1.89 5.50
C ALA A 40 10.83 -0.45 5.44
N PRO A 41 11.67 0.60 5.46
CA PRO A 41 11.19 1.95 5.20
C PRO A 41 10.58 2.07 3.80
N TYR A 42 9.54 2.88 3.66
CA TYR A 42 8.92 3.18 2.36
C TYR A 42 8.35 4.60 2.34
N VAL A 43 8.15 5.16 1.15
CA VAL A 43 7.61 6.50 0.97
C VAL A 43 6.12 6.42 0.69
N VAL A 44 5.36 7.36 1.23
CA VAL A 44 3.93 7.50 0.98
C VAL A 44 3.58 8.91 0.50
N ALA A 45 2.56 9.00 -0.34
CA ALA A 45 1.74 10.19 -0.47
C ALA A 45 0.51 10.05 0.42
N GLU A 46 0.26 11.03 1.29
CA GLU A 46 -0.84 11.01 2.26
C GLU A 46 -1.68 12.29 2.21
N VAL A 47 -2.95 12.16 2.58
CA VAL A 47 -3.89 13.26 2.77
C VAL A 47 -4.71 13.01 4.03
N ILE A 48 -5.10 14.08 4.72
CA ILE A 48 -6.04 14.03 5.86
C ILE A 48 -7.40 14.51 5.38
N ILE A 49 -8.42 13.67 5.52
CA ILE A 49 -9.81 13.95 5.15
C ILE A 49 -10.66 14.02 6.40
N ASN A 50 -11.37 15.14 6.58
CA ASN A 50 -12.27 15.36 7.72
C ASN A 50 -13.70 14.87 7.42
N THR A 51 -13.86 13.57 7.33
CA THR A 51 -15.15 12.89 7.05
C THR A 51 -15.29 11.64 7.92
N PRO A 52 -16.47 10.99 7.95
CA PRO A 52 -16.59 9.64 8.49
C PRO A 52 -15.59 8.67 7.86
N ALA A 53 -15.22 7.62 8.62
CA ALA A 53 -14.23 6.63 8.20
C ALA A 53 -14.60 5.95 6.86
N GLU A 54 -15.87 5.64 6.69
CA GLU A 54 -16.40 4.97 5.49
C GLU A 54 -16.22 5.79 4.21
N ASP A 55 -16.23 7.12 4.32
CA ASP A 55 -16.12 8.04 3.19
C ASP A 55 -14.67 8.51 2.95
N ALA A 56 -13.81 8.48 3.98
CA ALA A 56 -12.45 9.02 3.88
C ALA A 56 -11.66 8.43 2.71
N GLY A 57 -11.78 7.12 2.48
CA GLY A 57 -11.12 6.44 1.36
C GLY A 57 -11.61 6.89 -0.02
N SER A 58 -12.91 7.07 -0.19
CA SER A 58 -13.51 7.44 -1.49
C SER A 58 -13.22 8.90 -1.82
N GLU A 59 -13.13 9.78 -0.83
CA GLU A 59 -12.75 11.17 -1.01
C GLU A 59 -11.24 11.37 -1.22
N ALA A 60 -10.40 10.62 -0.50
CA ALA A 60 -8.95 10.70 -0.65
C ALA A 60 -8.46 10.14 -2.00
N PHE A 61 -9.10 9.08 -2.50
CA PHE A 61 -8.61 8.34 -3.67
C PHE A 61 -8.42 9.23 -4.90
N PRO A 62 -9.38 10.07 -5.34
CA PRO A 62 -9.19 10.94 -6.51
C PRO A 62 -8.06 11.96 -6.34
N ILE A 63 -7.80 12.42 -5.11
CA ILE A 63 -6.74 13.38 -4.80
C ILE A 63 -5.38 12.70 -4.98
N LEU A 64 -5.17 11.56 -4.31
CA LEU A 64 -3.93 10.79 -4.37
C LEU A 64 -3.71 10.19 -5.76
N ALA A 65 -4.75 9.69 -6.42
CA ALA A 65 -4.67 9.23 -7.81
C ALA A 65 -4.30 10.36 -8.77
N GLY A 66 -4.81 11.58 -8.53
CA GLY A 66 -4.41 12.76 -9.28
C GLY A 66 -2.90 12.99 -9.21
N TYR A 67 -2.32 12.92 -8.00
CA TYR A 67 -0.88 13.02 -7.78
C TYR A 67 -0.10 11.94 -8.54
N ILE A 68 -0.48 10.66 -8.37
CA ILE A 68 0.18 9.51 -9.04
C ILE A 68 0.11 9.64 -10.57
N PHE A 69 -0.99 10.16 -11.11
CA PHE A 69 -1.21 10.26 -12.55
C PHE A 69 -0.77 11.58 -13.18
N GLY A 70 0.03 12.39 -12.48
CA GLY A 70 0.73 13.53 -13.07
C GLY A 70 0.24 14.91 -12.63
N LYS A 71 -0.56 15.04 -11.56
CA LYS A 71 -0.80 16.35 -10.91
C LYS A 71 0.32 16.65 -9.91
N ASN A 72 1.53 16.75 -10.44
CA ASN A 72 2.75 17.05 -9.71
C ASN A 72 3.72 17.80 -10.63
N LYS A 73 4.69 18.48 -10.03
CA LYS A 73 5.65 19.32 -10.75
C LYS A 73 6.81 18.54 -11.38
N GLY A 74 6.72 17.22 -11.45
CA GLY A 74 7.85 16.38 -11.86
C GLY A 74 8.94 16.28 -10.79
N SER A 75 9.95 15.46 -11.06
CA SER A 75 11.10 15.29 -10.19
C SER A 75 12.37 15.80 -10.85
N THR A 76 13.01 16.79 -10.23
CA THR A 76 14.28 17.35 -10.72
C THR A 76 15.40 16.30 -10.69
N LYS A 77 15.36 15.35 -9.74
CA LYS A 77 16.40 14.32 -9.60
C LYS A 77 16.29 13.21 -10.64
N PHE A 78 15.07 12.80 -11.01
CA PHE A 78 14.87 11.92 -12.18
C PHE A 78 15.27 12.62 -13.49
N ALA A 79 15.06 13.95 -13.59
CA ALA A 79 15.44 14.70 -14.79
C ALA A 79 16.96 14.82 -15.00
N MET A 80 17.80 14.71 -13.95
CA MET A 80 19.27 14.82 -14.08
C MET A 80 19.96 13.65 -14.79
N THR A 81 19.24 12.58 -15.15
CA THR A 81 19.78 11.49 -15.98
C THR A 81 19.72 11.77 -17.49
N ALA A 82 19.23 12.95 -17.90
CA ALA A 82 19.19 13.46 -19.28
C ALA A 82 19.52 14.98 -19.29
N PRO A 83 19.93 15.61 -20.42
CA PRO A 83 20.62 16.91 -20.38
C PRO A 83 19.78 18.06 -19.77
N VAL A 84 20.45 18.84 -18.92
CA VAL A 84 19.94 19.70 -17.83
C VAL A 84 19.42 21.08 -18.30
N THR A 85 18.53 21.13 -19.29
CA THR A 85 17.99 22.42 -19.77
C THR A 85 16.48 22.55 -19.79
N GLN A 86 15.73 21.55 -19.32
CA GLN A 86 14.27 21.60 -19.27
C GLN A 86 13.77 21.64 -17.83
N ALA A 87 12.74 22.45 -17.59
CA ALA A 87 12.00 22.41 -16.33
C ALA A 87 11.49 20.97 -16.11
N PRO A 88 11.40 20.49 -14.86
CA PRO A 88 10.88 19.15 -14.61
C PRO A 88 9.44 19.05 -15.12
N GLU A 89 9.18 18.07 -15.98
CA GLU A 89 7.84 17.80 -16.51
C GLU A 89 7.06 16.90 -15.54
N PRO A 90 5.71 17.01 -15.49
CA PRO A 90 4.89 16.16 -14.64
C PRO A 90 5.21 14.68 -14.80
N MET A 91 5.43 14.00 -13.67
CA MET A 91 5.85 12.60 -13.66
C MET A 91 4.68 11.68 -13.30
N ARG A 92 4.46 10.66 -14.13
CA ARG A 92 3.51 9.60 -13.82
C ARG A 92 4.21 8.54 -12.97
N LEU A 93 3.59 8.16 -11.86
CA LEU A 93 4.03 7.10 -10.98
C LEU A 93 3.19 5.84 -11.21
N GLU A 94 3.79 4.68 -10.95
CA GLU A 94 3.06 3.41 -10.96
C GLU A 94 2.19 3.28 -9.70
N MET A 95 1.03 2.64 -9.86
CA MET A 95 0.15 2.35 -8.73
C MET A 95 0.71 1.19 -7.91
N THR A 96 0.70 1.35 -6.59
CA THR A 96 1.10 0.32 -5.63
C THR A 96 -0.07 -0.06 -4.73
N ALA A 97 0.12 -1.07 -3.89
CA ALA A 97 -0.76 -1.46 -2.82
C ALA A 97 0.05 -1.57 -1.50
N PRO A 98 -0.60 -1.53 -0.32
CA PRO A 98 -2.00 -1.20 -0.11
C PRO A 98 -2.28 0.30 -0.13
N VAL A 99 -3.56 0.65 -0.25
CA VAL A 99 -4.08 1.95 0.21
C VAL A 99 -4.42 1.82 1.68
N THR A 100 -3.76 2.60 2.54
CA THR A 100 -3.96 2.56 3.99
C THR A 100 -4.86 3.68 4.47
N GLN A 101 -5.56 3.46 5.58
CA GLN A 101 -6.41 4.43 6.25
C GLN A 101 -6.32 4.26 7.77
N ALA A 102 -6.10 5.35 8.50
CA ALA A 102 -6.03 5.35 9.96
C ALA A 102 -6.59 6.66 10.53
N ALA A 103 -7.05 6.63 11.79
CA ALA A 103 -7.47 7.83 12.49
C ALA A 103 -6.29 8.79 12.72
N ALA A 104 -6.53 10.10 12.61
CA ALA A 104 -5.51 11.12 12.81
C ALA A 104 -6.13 12.42 13.35
N PRO A 105 -5.32 13.34 13.92
CA PRO A 105 -5.80 14.67 14.25
C PRO A 105 -6.38 15.36 13.00
N GLY A 106 -7.64 15.79 13.08
CA GLY A 106 -8.35 16.44 11.97
C GLY A 106 -9.07 15.51 11.00
N GLY A 107 -9.14 14.20 11.26
CA GLY A 107 -9.96 13.25 10.49
C GLY A 107 -9.29 11.90 10.28
N TYR A 108 -9.31 11.41 9.05
CA TYR A 108 -8.66 10.16 8.66
C TYR A 108 -7.51 10.43 7.71
N ARG A 109 -6.36 9.84 8.01
CA ARG A 109 -5.19 9.84 7.13
C ARG A 109 -5.32 8.69 6.16
N VAL A 110 -5.31 8.99 4.86
CA VAL A 110 -5.27 7.99 3.78
C VAL A 110 -3.93 8.09 3.07
N GLN A 111 -3.31 6.94 2.77
CA GLN A 111 -1.96 6.90 2.20
C GLN A 111 -1.90 5.95 1.02
N PHE A 112 -1.16 6.37 0.00
CA PHE A 112 -0.71 5.52 -1.09
C PHE A 112 0.79 5.33 -0.93
N VAL A 113 1.24 4.07 -1.01
CA VAL A 113 2.66 3.75 -1.06
C VAL A 113 3.21 4.22 -2.42
N LEU A 114 4.41 4.77 -2.45
CA LEU A 114 5.09 5.06 -3.72
C LEU A 114 5.91 3.83 -4.15
N PRO A 115 6.17 3.65 -5.46
CA PRO A 115 7.06 2.60 -5.93
C PRO A 115 8.39 2.63 -5.18
N SER A 116 9.00 1.46 -4.92
CA SER A 116 10.22 1.35 -4.10
C SER A 116 11.42 2.10 -4.67
N GLU A 117 11.41 2.37 -5.97
CA GLU A 117 12.43 3.18 -6.65
C GLU A 117 12.32 4.69 -6.33
N VAL A 118 11.21 5.13 -5.75
CA VAL A 118 10.94 6.54 -5.43
C VAL A 118 11.26 6.82 -3.98
N THR A 119 12.41 7.45 -3.75
CA THR A 119 12.78 7.99 -2.43
C THR A 119 12.10 9.33 -2.17
N LEU A 120 12.06 9.78 -0.90
CA LEU A 120 11.36 11.01 -0.52
C LEU A 120 11.93 12.25 -1.22
N ASP A 121 13.24 12.27 -1.46
CA ASP A 121 13.94 13.34 -2.16
C ASP A 121 13.82 13.27 -3.70
N MET A 122 13.36 12.13 -4.23
CA MET A 122 13.06 11.92 -5.65
C MET A 122 11.57 12.05 -5.96
N ALA A 123 10.70 11.94 -4.96
CA ALA A 123 9.26 12.05 -5.13
C ALA A 123 8.88 13.43 -5.70
N PRO A 124 8.04 13.50 -6.74
CA PRO A 124 7.69 14.76 -7.39
C PRO A 124 6.84 15.61 -6.45
N GLU A 125 7.04 16.92 -6.47
CA GLU A 125 6.28 17.83 -5.60
C GLU A 125 4.80 17.84 -6.01
N PRO A 126 3.84 17.58 -5.11
CA PRO A 126 2.42 17.61 -5.45
C PRO A 126 1.94 19.01 -5.84
N ASP A 127 1.00 19.09 -6.79
CA ASP A 127 0.33 20.36 -7.11
C ASP A 127 -0.75 20.73 -6.09
N ASP A 128 -1.37 19.71 -5.47
CA ASP A 128 -2.38 19.88 -4.44
C ASP A 128 -1.74 19.97 -3.06
N ALA A 129 -1.85 21.13 -2.41
CA ALA A 129 -1.26 21.40 -1.11
C ALA A 129 -1.77 20.50 0.03
N ARG A 130 -2.87 19.77 -0.18
CA ARG A 130 -3.39 18.78 0.79
C ARG A 130 -2.61 17.47 0.76
N VAL A 131 -1.87 17.20 -0.31
CA VAL A 131 -1.04 15.99 -0.45
C VAL A 131 0.31 16.26 0.22
N HIS A 132 0.68 15.36 1.12
CA HIS A 132 1.95 15.41 1.83
C HIS A 132 2.75 14.15 1.55
N LEU A 133 4.05 14.32 1.33
CA LEU A 133 4.97 13.21 1.12
C LEU A 133 5.70 12.93 2.41
N ARG A 134 5.83 11.65 2.76
CA ARG A 134 6.49 11.26 4.01
C ARG A 134 7.13 9.89 3.89
N GLU A 135 8.29 9.74 4.52
CA GLU A 135 8.86 8.42 4.76
C GLU A 135 8.17 7.77 5.98
N VAL A 136 7.72 6.54 5.80
CA VAL A 136 7.35 5.65 6.88
C VAL A 136 8.61 4.88 7.29
N PRO A 137 9.13 5.05 8.52
CA PRO A 137 10.33 4.36 8.95
C PRO A 137 10.06 2.86 9.11
N ALA A 138 11.14 2.07 9.12
CA ALA A 138 11.04 0.64 9.40
C ALA A 138 10.27 0.39 10.69
N SER A 139 9.33 -0.55 10.67
CA SER A 139 8.50 -0.84 11.82
C SER A 139 8.03 -2.29 11.83
N THR A 140 7.82 -2.82 13.03
CA THR A 140 7.17 -4.11 13.22
C THR A 140 5.68 -3.86 13.45
N VAL A 141 4.85 -4.59 12.70
CA VAL A 141 3.39 -4.50 12.78
C VAL A 141 2.80 -5.90 12.88
N ALA A 142 1.76 -6.04 13.68
CA ALA A 142 0.90 -7.22 13.64
C ALA A 142 -0.19 -7.02 12.59
N VAL A 143 -0.46 -8.06 11.81
CA VAL A 143 -1.39 -8.03 10.69
C VAL A 143 -2.36 -9.19 10.80
N ILE A 144 -3.66 -8.90 10.73
CA ILE A 144 -4.69 -9.88 10.41
C ILE A 144 -5.20 -9.64 8.99
N ARG A 145 -5.38 -10.71 8.22
CA ARG A 145 -5.89 -10.66 6.84
C ARG A 145 -7.30 -11.23 6.81
N TYR A 146 -8.17 -10.58 6.02
CA TYR A 146 -9.53 -11.05 5.77
C TYR A 146 -10.02 -10.71 4.36
N SER A 147 -11.14 -11.33 3.98
CA SER A 147 -11.88 -11.02 2.76
C SER A 147 -13.27 -10.48 3.10
N GLY A 148 -13.96 -9.86 2.15
CA GLY A 148 -15.27 -9.27 2.42
C GLY A 148 -15.43 -7.83 1.96
N PHE A 149 -16.57 -7.27 2.34
CA PHE A 149 -16.87 -5.85 2.18
C PHE A 149 -16.08 -5.00 3.18
N TRP A 150 -15.91 -3.72 2.85
CA TRP A 150 -15.29 -2.71 3.72
C TRP A 150 -16.32 -2.08 4.66
N THR A 151 -17.04 -2.90 5.43
CA THR A 151 -18.00 -2.42 6.42
C THR A 151 -17.31 -2.20 7.76
N GLN A 152 -17.87 -1.29 8.58
CA GLN A 152 -17.41 -1.09 9.95
C GLN A 152 -17.49 -2.39 10.77
N ALA A 153 -18.55 -3.20 10.59
CA ALA A 153 -18.69 -4.47 11.28
C ALA A 153 -17.56 -5.47 10.97
N ASN A 154 -17.18 -5.63 9.69
CA ASN A 154 -16.05 -6.50 9.33
C ASN A 154 -14.75 -5.96 9.91
N TYR A 155 -14.56 -4.65 9.92
CA TYR A 155 -13.38 -4.03 10.53
C TYR A 155 -13.32 -4.30 12.04
N ASP A 156 -14.41 -4.06 12.77
CA ASP A 156 -14.46 -4.22 14.23
C ASP A 156 -14.26 -5.69 14.65
N GLU A 157 -14.86 -6.63 13.91
CA GLU A 157 -14.70 -8.08 14.14
C GLU A 157 -13.23 -8.49 14.07
N HIS A 158 -12.55 -8.14 12.98
CA HIS A 158 -11.18 -8.59 12.74
C HIS A 158 -10.17 -7.80 13.58
N LEU A 159 -10.48 -6.54 13.93
CA LEU A 159 -9.68 -5.79 14.90
C LEU A 159 -9.73 -6.47 16.27
N ALA A 160 -10.91 -6.88 16.73
CA ALA A 160 -11.07 -7.57 18.01
C ALA A 160 -10.33 -8.93 18.03
N GLU A 161 -10.36 -9.67 16.92
CA GLU A 161 -9.58 -10.91 16.76
C GLU A 161 -8.07 -10.64 16.85
N LEU A 162 -7.58 -9.62 16.15
CA LEU A 162 -6.17 -9.23 16.16
C LEU A 162 -5.73 -8.83 17.58
N GLU A 163 -6.48 -7.97 18.26
CA GLU A 163 -6.19 -7.54 19.63
C GLU A 163 -6.20 -8.70 20.61
N THR A 164 -7.17 -9.61 20.48
CA THR A 164 -7.27 -10.82 21.33
C THR A 164 -6.06 -11.74 21.14
N ALA A 165 -5.63 -11.95 19.90
CA ALA A 165 -4.46 -12.75 19.59
C ALA A 165 -3.17 -12.13 20.16
N LEU A 166 -3.00 -10.82 20.05
CA LEU A 166 -1.85 -10.10 20.62
C LEU A 166 -1.85 -10.15 22.14
N HIS A 167 -3.00 -9.91 22.77
CA HIS A 167 -3.14 -9.98 24.23
C HIS A 167 -2.83 -11.39 24.76
N THR A 168 -3.34 -12.44 24.11
CA THR A 168 -3.10 -13.84 24.51
C THR A 168 -1.62 -14.22 24.39
N ALA A 169 -0.90 -13.60 23.44
CA ALA A 169 0.52 -13.82 23.21
C ALA A 169 1.44 -12.86 24.00
N ASP A 170 0.88 -12.03 24.88
CA ASP A 170 1.59 -10.99 25.66
C ASP A 170 2.38 -10.00 24.77
N VAL A 171 1.79 -9.63 23.62
CA VAL A 171 2.37 -8.67 22.66
C VAL A 171 1.63 -7.34 22.77
N SER A 172 2.37 -6.26 22.99
CA SER A 172 1.83 -4.90 23.07
C SER A 172 1.84 -4.17 21.73
N SER A 173 0.71 -3.57 21.36
CA SER A 173 0.58 -2.63 20.24
C SER A 173 0.73 -1.16 20.69
N LEU A 174 0.87 -0.27 19.71
CA LEU A 174 1.01 1.18 19.87
C LEU A 174 0.22 1.92 18.76
N GLY A 175 -0.48 2.99 19.15
CA GLY A 175 -1.12 3.90 18.22
C GLY A 175 -2.45 3.36 17.67
N GLU A 176 -2.93 4.01 16.61
CA GLU A 176 -4.21 3.69 15.98
C GLU A 176 -4.09 2.51 15.02
N PRO A 177 -5.11 1.64 14.91
CA PRO A 177 -5.15 0.61 13.89
C PRO A 177 -5.20 1.20 12.48
N VAL A 178 -4.61 0.48 11.53
CA VAL A 178 -4.55 0.88 10.12
C VAL A 178 -5.32 -0.13 9.28
N LEU A 179 -6.35 0.33 8.58
CA LEU A 179 -7.03 -0.46 7.55
C LEU A 179 -6.23 -0.39 6.24
N ALA A 180 -5.79 -1.54 5.72
CA ALA A 180 -5.05 -1.67 4.48
C ALA A 180 -5.88 -2.40 3.42
N ARG A 181 -6.16 -1.72 2.30
CA ARG A 181 -6.95 -2.24 1.17
C ARG A 181 -6.06 -2.47 -0.04
N TYR A 182 -6.04 -3.69 -0.56
CA TYR A 182 -5.14 -4.08 -1.64
C TYR A 182 -5.80 -4.07 -3.02
N ASN A 183 -7.12 -4.21 -3.05
CA ASN A 183 -7.84 -4.46 -4.30
C ASN A 183 -8.65 -3.24 -4.74
N PRO A 184 -8.80 -3.07 -6.07
CA PRO A 184 -9.64 -2.02 -6.62
C PRO A 184 -11.14 -2.29 -6.33
N PRO A 185 -11.99 -1.25 -6.42
CA PRO A 185 -13.41 -1.35 -6.06
C PRO A 185 -14.21 -2.34 -6.91
N PHE A 186 -13.75 -2.67 -8.14
CA PHE A 186 -14.40 -3.63 -9.02
C PHE A 186 -14.09 -5.10 -8.69
N MET A 187 -13.10 -5.38 -7.83
CA MET A 187 -12.78 -6.75 -7.41
C MET A 187 -13.98 -7.35 -6.65
N PRO A 188 -14.44 -8.58 -6.96
CA PRO A 188 -15.47 -9.26 -6.20
C PRO A 188 -15.11 -9.35 -4.71
N TRP A 189 -16.06 -9.03 -3.83
CA TRP A 189 -15.82 -8.85 -2.39
C TRP A 189 -15.15 -10.04 -1.70
N PHE A 190 -15.51 -11.27 -2.09
CA PHE A 190 -14.96 -12.51 -1.53
C PHE A 190 -13.53 -12.82 -2.02
N LEU A 191 -13.05 -12.12 -3.05
CA LEU A 191 -11.67 -12.21 -3.55
C LEU A 191 -10.78 -11.06 -3.06
N ARG A 192 -11.34 -10.09 -2.34
CA ARG A 192 -10.57 -8.98 -1.80
C ARG A 192 -9.66 -9.46 -0.67
N ARG A 193 -8.44 -8.93 -0.64
CA ARG A 193 -7.50 -8.92 0.47
C ARG A 193 -7.64 -7.59 1.18
N ASN A 194 -8.09 -7.68 2.42
CA ASN A 194 -8.10 -6.59 3.38
C ASN A 194 -7.21 -6.99 4.55
N GLU A 195 -6.58 -6.01 5.17
CA GLU A 195 -5.78 -6.23 6.35
C GLU A 195 -6.03 -5.14 7.38
N ILE A 196 -5.89 -5.49 8.65
CA ILE A 196 -5.80 -4.52 9.75
C ILE A 196 -4.42 -4.66 10.35
N TRP A 197 -3.73 -3.53 10.49
CA TRP A 197 -2.40 -3.46 11.05
C TRP A 197 -2.42 -2.76 12.40
N LEU A 198 -1.69 -3.33 13.36
CA LEU A 198 -1.37 -2.69 14.63
C LEU A 198 0.15 -2.59 14.74
N LYS A 199 0.67 -1.37 14.88
CA LYS A 199 2.09 -1.18 15.12
C LYS A 199 2.46 -1.75 16.49
N LEU A 200 3.61 -2.41 16.59
CA LEU A 200 4.13 -2.93 17.85
C LEU A 200 5.06 -1.93 18.54
N LYS A 201 5.19 -2.06 19.86
CA LYS A 201 6.12 -1.27 20.67
C LYS A 201 7.57 -1.64 20.43
#